data_AF-A0A0L0W652-F1
#
_entry.id   AF-A0A0L0W652-F1
#
_cell.length_a   1.000
_cell.length_b   1.000
_cell.length_c   1.000
_cell.angle_alpha   90.00
_cell.angle_beta   90.00
_cell.angle_gamma   90.00
#
_symmetry.space_group_name_H-M   'P 1'
#
loop_
_entity.id
_entity.type
_entity.pdbx_description
1 polymer ?
#
loop_
_entity_poly.entity_id
_entity_poly.type
_entity_poly.pdbx_seq_one_letter_code
_entity_poly.pdbx_strand_id
1 'polypeptide(L)'
;MITIYDDKLNWLSMIEDYESLIFTRRFYKYGEFELEININKNNTDKLEKFNIIVLNNNFKKAGIILHKEIGLDQDGEASETLFIKGLTLDGLTTFRRIVPETNSGYVSLQGNQEAIMKGFVNNCFVNPTDVERKINLINTPNQNRGKTDKWRGSFEKLSDKLEEIGTYS
;
A
#
# COMPACT_ATOMS: atom_id res chain seq x y z
N MET A 1 18.86 6.84 0.91
CA MET A 1 19.04 5.41 1.22
C MET A 1 17.68 4.70 1.15
N ILE A 2 17.62 3.59 0.42
CA ILE A 2 16.42 2.76 0.25
C ILE A 2 16.74 1.36 0.75
N THR A 3 16.02 0.88 1.76
CA THR A 3 16.11 -0.51 2.23
C THR A 3 15.04 -1.34 1.56
N ILE A 4 15.39 -2.52 1.06
CA ILE A 4 14.47 -3.41 0.35
C ILE A 4 14.16 -4.64 1.20
N TYR A 5 12.88 -4.96 1.29
CA TYR A 5 12.35 -6.16 1.93
C TYR A 5 11.51 -6.97 0.94
N ASP A 6 11.39 -8.27 1.15
CA ASP A 6 10.40 -9.09 0.46
C ASP A 6 8.98 -8.85 1.01
N ASP A 7 7.98 -9.53 0.44
CA ASP A 7 6.58 -9.48 0.85
C ASP A 7 6.32 -10.02 2.27
N LYS A 8 7.30 -10.75 2.84
CA LYS A 8 7.30 -11.30 4.20
C LYS A 8 8.10 -10.46 5.18
N LEU A 9 8.57 -9.27 4.76
CA LEU A 9 9.40 -8.36 5.55
C LEU A 9 10.78 -8.92 5.92
N ASN A 10 11.30 -9.89 5.18
CA ASN A 10 12.71 -10.28 5.27
C ASN A 10 13.57 -9.23 4.57
N TRP A 11 14.65 -8.82 5.20
CA TRP A 11 15.61 -7.89 4.60
C TRP A 11 16.28 -8.55 3.39
N LEU A 12 16.33 -7.82 2.26
CA LEU A 12 16.96 -8.29 1.03
C LEU A 12 18.27 -7.56 0.75
N SER A 13 18.23 -6.22 0.76
CA SER A 13 19.36 -5.38 0.38
C SER A 13 19.13 -3.90 0.73
N MET A 14 20.10 -3.08 0.37
CA MET A 14 20.05 -1.62 0.50
C MET A 14 20.63 -0.95 -0.75
N ILE A 15 20.00 0.15 -1.19
CA ILE A 15 20.45 1.00 -2.29
C ILE A 15 20.76 2.39 -1.73
N GLU A 16 22.00 2.84 -1.93
CA GLU A 16 22.47 4.15 -1.48
C GLU A 16 22.50 5.20 -2.59
N ASP A 17 22.72 4.76 -3.83
CA ASP A 17 22.84 5.60 -5.02
C ASP A 17 21.72 5.29 -6.02
N TYR A 18 21.01 6.33 -6.44
CA TYR A 18 19.94 6.32 -7.43
C TYR A 18 19.81 7.72 -8.05
N GLU A 19 19.30 7.78 -9.28
CA GLU A 19 19.22 9.00 -10.09
C GLU A 19 18.11 9.92 -9.58
N SER A 20 16.93 9.37 -9.28
CA SER A 20 15.79 10.14 -8.78
C SER A 20 14.83 9.30 -7.95
N LEU A 21 14.24 9.93 -6.93
CA LEU A 21 13.15 9.33 -6.15
C LEU A 21 12.14 10.42 -5.79
N ILE A 22 10.90 10.23 -6.23
CA ILE A 22 9.74 11.04 -5.85
C ILE A 22 8.84 10.18 -4.97
N PHE A 23 8.55 10.63 -3.75
CA PHE A 23 7.69 9.92 -2.81
C PHE A 23 6.57 10.85 -2.32
N THR A 24 5.38 10.69 -2.88
CA THR A 24 4.23 11.57 -2.64
C THR A 24 3.31 10.95 -1.59
N ARG A 25 3.00 11.74 -0.55
CA ARG A 25 2.03 11.35 0.50
C ARG A 25 0.73 12.12 0.32
N ARG A 26 -0.39 11.46 0.61
CA ARG A 26 -1.73 12.06 0.58
C ARG A 26 -2.39 11.84 1.94
N PHE A 27 -3.32 12.73 2.32
CA PHE A 27 -3.96 12.70 3.65
C PHE A 27 -5.05 11.63 3.75
N TYR A 28 -5.94 11.60 2.76
CA TYR A 28 -7.12 10.71 2.76
C TYR A 28 -7.00 9.54 1.79
N LYS A 29 -6.04 9.63 0.86
CA LYS A 29 -5.76 8.62 -0.15
C LYS A 29 -4.38 8.03 0.10
N TYR A 30 -4.14 6.83 -0.43
CA TYR A 30 -2.79 6.29 -0.52
C TYR A 30 -1.90 7.20 -1.37
N GLY A 31 -0.62 7.25 -1.01
CA GLY A 31 0.42 7.90 -1.78
C GLY A 31 1.04 6.99 -2.85
N GLU A 32 2.02 7.53 -3.53
CA GLU A 32 2.73 6.86 -4.63
C GLU A 32 4.21 7.23 -4.62
N PHE A 33 5.02 6.41 -5.28
CA PHE A 33 6.42 6.73 -5.51
C PHE A 33 6.87 6.33 -6.91
N GLU A 34 7.87 7.05 -7.39
CA GLU A 34 8.59 6.78 -8.62
C GLU A 34 10.09 6.84 -8.32
N LEU A 35 10.82 5.81 -8.75
CA LEU A 35 12.26 5.68 -8.61
C LEU A 35 12.87 5.44 -9.99
N GLU A 36 13.89 6.24 -10.30
CA GLU A 36 14.72 6.10 -11.48
C GLU A 36 16.12 5.65 -11.03
N ILE A 37 16.61 4.56 -11.62
CA ILE A 37 17.92 4.01 -11.26
C ILE A 37 18.61 3.34 -12.45
N ASN A 38 19.92 3.53 -12.64
CA ASN A 38 20.66 2.75 -13.65
C ASN A 38 20.70 1.25 -13.27
N ILE A 39 20.35 0.36 -14.22
CA ILE A 39 20.24 -1.09 -14.06
C ILE A 39 21.54 -1.75 -13.57
N ASN A 40 22.69 -1.19 -13.94
CA ASN A 40 24.01 -1.69 -13.59
C ASN A 40 24.45 -1.33 -12.16
N LYS A 41 23.67 -0.52 -11.43
CA LYS A 41 23.94 -0.22 -10.02
C LYS A 41 23.70 -1.44 -9.12
N ASN A 42 24.33 -1.41 -7.96
CA ASN A 42 24.23 -2.50 -6.99
C ASN A 42 22.78 -2.70 -6.52
N ASN A 43 22.41 -3.98 -6.33
CA ASN A 43 21.14 -4.42 -5.73
C ASN A 43 19.86 -4.06 -6.51
N THR A 44 19.97 -3.62 -7.77
CA THR A 44 18.83 -3.37 -8.67
C THR A 44 18.02 -4.63 -8.97
N ASP A 45 18.65 -5.81 -8.87
CA ASP A 45 18.03 -7.12 -8.96
C ASP A 45 17.00 -7.38 -7.84
N LYS A 46 17.01 -6.58 -6.77
CA LYS A 46 16.02 -6.65 -5.69
C LYS A 46 14.83 -5.72 -5.88
N LEU A 47 14.83 -4.86 -6.90
CA LEU A 47 13.70 -3.99 -7.22
C LEU A 47 12.61 -4.77 -7.98
N GLU A 48 12.09 -5.80 -7.34
CA GLU A 48 11.09 -6.71 -7.90
C GLU A 48 9.67 -6.34 -7.46
N LYS A 49 8.68 -6.75 -8.27
CA LYS A 49 7.27 -6.53 -7.96
C LYS A 49 6.92 -7.18 -6.62
N PHE A 50 6.14 -6.46 -5.81
CA PHE A 50 5.74 -6.79 -4.44
C PHE A 50 6.82 -6.71 -3.37
N ASN A 51 8.08 -6.45 -3.72
CA ASN A 51 9.06 -6.05 -2.73
C ASN A 51 8.70 -4.67 -2.15
N ILE A 52 9.12 -4.46 -0.91
CA ILE A 52 8.82 -3.27 -0.12
C ILE A 52 10.08 -2.41 -0.03
N ILE A 53 9.93 -1.13 -0.36
CA ILE A 53 10.97 -0.12 -0.13
C ILE A 53 10.70 0.62 1.18
N VAL A 54 11.76 0.92 1.93
CA VAL A 54 11.71 1.76 3.12
C VAL A 54 12.74 2.86 2.99
N LEU A 55 12.29 4.11 3.01
CA LEU A 55 13.16 5.26 2.83
C LEU A 55 13.82 5.66 4.15
N ASN A 56 15.15 5.74 4.14
CA ASN A 56 15.96 6.18 5.27
C ASN A 56 15.60 5.49 6.60
N ASN A 57 15.29 4.18 6.54
CA ASN A 57 14.83 3.36 7.68
C ASN A 57 13.62 3.94 8.44
N ASN A 58 12.81 4.77 7.79
CA ASN A 58 11.59 5.30 8.36
C ASN A 58 10.39 4.48 7.85
N PHE A 59 9.85 3.60 8.70
CA PHE A 59 8.71 2.75 8.35
C PHE A 59 7.41 3.52 8.02
N LYS A 60 7.34 4.83 8.30
CA LYS A 60 6.23 5.70 7.84
C LYS A 60 6.41 6.19 6.39
N LYS A 61 7.56 5.93 5.79
CA LYS A 61 7.93 6.20 4.40
C LYS A 61 8.28 4.88 3.71
N ALA A 62 7.32 3.97 3.71
CA ALA A 62 7.44 2.67 3.08
C ALA A 62 6.43 2.55 1.93
N GLY A 63 6.81 1.80 0.90
CA GLY A 63 5.96 1.57 -0.27
C GLY A 63 6.19 0.18 -0.86
N ILE A 64 5.21 -0.29 -1.64
CA ILE A 64 5.23 -1.57 -2.33
C ILE A 64 5.45 -1.34 -3.82
N ILE A 65 6.40 -2.06 -4.42
CA ILE A 65 6.71 -1.98 -5.85
C ILE A 65 5.60 -2.68 -6.65
N LEU A 66 5.01 -1.98 -7.62
CA LEU A 66 3.97 -2.54 -8.48
C LEU A 66 4.37 -2.62 -9.95
N HIS A 67 5.32 -1.79 -10.36
CA HIS A 67 5.80 -1.69 -11.73
C HIS A 67 7.33 -1.64 -11.74
N LYS A 68 7.93 -2.40 -12.65
CA LYS A 68 9.35 -2.37 -13.02
C LYS A 68 9.42 -2.31 -14.54
N GLU A 69 10.08 -1.28 -15.07
CA GLU A 69 10.24 -1.06 -16.50
C GLU A 69 11.71 -0.78 -16.81
N ILE A 70 12.18 -1.26 -17.96
CA ILE A 70 13.43 -0.78 -18.56
C ILE A 70 13.05 0.38 -19.46
N GLY A 71 13.69 1.53 -19.28
CA GLY A 71 13.50 2.70 -20.13
C GLY A 71 13.85 2.40 -21.58
N LEU A 72 13.41 3.24 -22.50
CA LEU A 72 13.84 3.21 -23.89
C LEU A 72 14.66 4.47 -24.17
N ASP A 73 15.69 4.35 -25.00
CA ASP A 73 16.46 5.49 -25.48
C ASP A 73 15.76 6.20 -26.67
N GLN A 74 16.44 7.15 -27.29
CA GLN A 74 15.88 7.96 -28.39
C GLN A 74 15.59 7.15 -29.66
N ASP A 75 16.26 6.01 -29.83
CA ASP A 75 16.09 5.12 -30.98
C ASP A 75 15.07 4.00 -30.68
N GLY A 76 14.51 3.98 -29.46
CA GLY A 76 13.56 2.97 -29.00
C GLY A 76 14.22 1.68 -28.52
N GLU A 77 15.53 1.68 -28.34
CA GLU A 77 16.30 0.56 -27.83
C GLU A 77 16.33 0.56 -26.29
N ALA A 78 16.66 -0.60 -25.70
CA ALA A 78 16.65 -0.75 -24.26
C ALA A 78 17.67 0.17 -23.55
N SER A 79 17.09 1.01 -22.71
CA SER A 79 17.64 1.75 -21.58
C SER A 79 18.69 1.02 -20.74
N GLU A 80 19.69 1.73 -20.21
CA GLU A 80 20.27 1.35 -18.92
C GLU A 80 19.46 1.87 -17.74
N THR A 81 18.38 2.63 -17.96
CA THR A 81 17.55 3.17 -16.88
C THR A 81 16.42 2.20 -16.51
N LEU A 82 16.26 1.93 -15.21
CA LEU A 82 15.09 1.29 -14.64
C LEU A 82 14.12 2.33 -14.08
N PHE A 83 12.84 2.18 -14.41
CA PHE A 83 11.74 2.92 -13.80
C PHE A 83 10.95 1.99 -12.89
N ILE A 84 10.95 2.30 -11.60
CA ILE A 84 10.21 1.58 -10.57
C ILE A 84 9.07 2.46 -10.08
N LYS A 85 7.84 1.95 -10.11
CA LYS A 85 6.67 2.65 -9.57
C LYS A 85 5.94 1.81 -8.55
N GLY A 86 5.35 2.47 -7.57
CA GLY A 86 4.59 1.79 -6.54
C GLY A 86 3.74 2.72 -5.69
N LEU A 87 3.07 2.13 -4.72
CA LEU A 87 2.20 2.84 -3.78
C LEU A 87 2.82 2.85 -2.40
N THR A 88 2.45 3.83 -1.57
CA THR A 88 2.71 3.74 -0.12
C THR A 88 2.01 2.50 0.47
N LEU A 89 2.46 1.99 1.63
CA LEU A 89 1.94 0.72 2.16
C LEU A 89 0.42 0.71 2.45
N ASP A 90 -0.19 1.86 2.75
CA ASP A 90 -1.65 2.01 2.84
C ASP A 90 -2.37 1.79 1.49
N GLY A 91 -1.64 1.84 0.38
CA GLY A 91 -2.08 1.41 -0.96
C GLY A 91 -2.38 -0.08 -1.06
N LEU A 92 -1.98 -0.92 -0.10
CA LEU A 92 -2.43 -2.32 0.00
C LEU A 92 -3.96 -2.41 0.02
N THR A 93 -4.64 -1.41 0.58
CA THR A 93 -6.12 -1.31 0.61
C THR A 93 -6.77 -1.34 -0.77
N THR A 94 -6.02 -1.06 -1.85
CA THR A 94 -6.50 -1.17 -3.23
C THR A 94 -6.66 -2.62 -3.71
N PHE A 95 -5.99 -3.59 -3.06
CA PHE A 95 -6.00 -5.01 -3.44
C PHE A 95 -7.18 -5.79 -2.86
N ARG A 96 -8.07 -5.12 -2.13
CA ARG A 96 -9.21 -5.75 -1.48
C ARG A 96 -10.50 -5.00 -1.77
N ARG A 97 -11.56 -5.78 -1.96
CA ARG A 97 -12.95 -5.31 -1.96
C ARG A 97 -13.60 -5.65 -0.63
N ILE A 98 -14.55 -4.85 -0.20
CA ILE A 98 -15.37 -5.16 0.97
C ILE A 98 -16.28 -6.33 0.57
N VAL A 99 -16.14 -7.49 1.21
CA VAL A 99 -16.97 -8.66 0.90
C VAL A 99 -17.83 -8.96 2.12
N PRO A 100 -19.16 -8.83 2.02
CA PRO A 100 -20.08 -9.27 3.07
C PRO A 100 -19.98 -10.78 3.31
N GLU A 101 -20.40 -11.22 4.49
CA GLU A 101 -20.61 -12.64 4.78
C GLU A 101 -21.72 -13.23 3.88
N THR A 102 -21.69 -14.55 3.65
CA THR A 102 -22.55 -15.26 2.68
C THR A 102 -24.06 -14.98 2.82
N ASN A 103 -24.53 -14.66 4.02
CA ASN A 103 -25.94 -14.39 4.31
C ASN A 103 -26.26 -12.90 4.55
N SER A 104 -25.34 -12.00 4.21
CA SER A 104 -25.51 -10.54 4.34
C SER A 104 -25.29 -9.83 3.01
N GLY A 105 -26.07 -8.78 2.75
CA GLY A 105 -25.82 -7.89 1.61
C GLY A 105 -24.73 -6.84 1.85
N TYR A 106 -24.35 -6.61 3.12
CA TYR A 106 -23.46 -5.51 3.52
C TYR A 106 -22.59 -5.86 4.74
N VAL A 107 -21.40 -5.29 4.80
CA VAL A 107 -20.66 -5.12 6.06
C VAL A 107 -21.14 -3.83 6.69
N SER A 108 -21.73 -3.90 7.89
CA SER A 108 -22.24 -2.72 8.62
C SER A 108 -21.44 -2.49 9.89
N LEU A 109 -20.95 -1.27 10.09
CA LEU A 109 -20.10 -0.88 11.22
C LEU A 109 -20.61 0.41 11.84
N GLN A 110 -20.47 0.53 13.16
CA GLN A 110 -20.85 1.71 13.94
C GLN A 110 -19.75 2.06 14.94
N GLY A 111 -19.52 3.34 15.16
CA GLY A 111 -18.56 3.84 16.15
C GLY A 111 -17.95 5.16 15.69
N ASN A 112 -16.87 5.58 16.34
CA ASN A 112 -16.05 6.67 15.79
C ASN A 112 -15.44 6.26 14.44
N GLN A 113 -15.15 7.24 13.58
CA GLN A 113 -14.62 6.98 12.24
C GLN A 113 -13.37 6.08 12.25
N GLU A 114 -12.47 6.25 13.23
CA GLU A 114 -11.32 5.34 13.39
C GLU A 114 -11.75 3.87 13.62
N ALA A 115 -12.73 3.64 14.50
CA ALA A 115 -13.28 2.30 14.77
C ALA A 115 -13.86 1.68 13.50
N ILE A 116 -14.62 2.47 12.73
CA ILE A 116 -15.27 2.03 11.50
C ILE A 116 -14.23 1.65 10.44
N MET A 117 -13.24 2.53 10.19
CA MET A 117 -12.16 2.25 9.25
C MET A 117 -11.36 1.00 9.66
N LYS A 118 -11.03 0.87 10.95
CA LYS A 118 -10.37 -0.34 11.49
C LYS A 118 -11.22 -1.60 11.32
N GLY A 119 -12.54 -1.50 11.45
CA GLY A 119 -13.45 -2.62 11.22
C GLY A 119 -13.46 -3.08 9.76
N PHE A 120 -13.47 -2.16 8.80
CA PHE A 120 -13.36 -2.52 7.39
C PHE A 120 -12.00 -3.15 7.05
N VAL A 121 -10.90 -2.60 7.59
CA VAL A 121 -9.55 -3.20 7.45
C VAL A 121 -9.50 -4.58 8.08
N ASN A 122 -10.09 -4.75 9.27
CA ASN A 122 -10.18 -6.04 9.95
C ASN A 122 -10.84 -7.10 9.06
N ASN A 123 -12.01 -6.77 8.50
CA ASN A 123 -12.80 -7.71 7.70
C ASN A 123 -12.21 -7.97 6.30
N CYS A 124 -11.26 -7.15 5.85
CA CYS A 124 -10.62 -7.31 4.54
C CYS A 124 -9.22 -7.95 4.60
N PHE A 125 -8.51 -7.82 5.72
CA PHE A 125 -7.10 -8.19 5.83
C PHE A 125 -6.75 -9.01 7.08
N VAL A 126 -7.29 -8.68 8.25
CA VAL A 126 -6.86 -9.28 9.52
C VAL A 126 -7.66 -10.56 9.82
N ASN A 127 -8.98 -10.46 9.71
CA ASN A 127 -9.95 -11.52 9.94
C ASN A 127 -11.00 -11.53 8.80
N PRO A 128 -10.58 -11.75 7.54
CA PRO A 128 -11.51 -11.87 6.44
C PRO A 128 -12.30 -13.19 6.50
N THR A 129 -13.52 -13.19 5.96
CA THR A 129 -14.34 -14.40 5.81
C THR A 129 -13.67 -15.43 4.91
N ASP A 130 -13.03 -14.98 3.83
CA ASP A 130 -12.17 -15.82 2.99
C ASP A 130 -10.72 -15.73 3.50
N VAL A 131 -10.25 -16.83 4.10
CA VAL A 131 -8.97 -16.92 4.82
C VAL A 131 -7.76 -16.70 3.91
N GLU A 132 -7.86 -17.01 2.61
CA GLU A 132 -6.78 -16.81 1.63
C GLU A 132 -6.48 -15.31 1.40
N ARG A 133 -7.40 -14.43 1.83
CA ARG A 133 -7.22 -12.98 1.74
C ARG A 133 -6.41 -12.40 2.89
N LYS A 134 -6.17 -13.18 3.94
CA LYS A 134 -5.51 -12.74 5.17
C LYS A 134 -4.07 -12.33 4.90
N ILE A 135 -3.66 -11.21 5.46
CA ILE A 135 -2.25 -10.77 5.49
C ILE A 135 -1.86 -10.51 6.94
N ASN A 136 -0.56 -10.61 7.24
CA ASN A 136 -0.07 -10.39 8.60
C ASN A 136 -0.07 -8.90 8.96
N LEU A 137 -1.25 -8.36 9.26
CA LEU A 137 -1.50 -6.98 9.65
C LEU A 137 -2.14 -6.96 11.04
N ILE A 138 -1.76 -5.97 11.86
CA ILE A 138 -2.31 -5.77 13.20
C ILE A 138 -2.99 -4.41 13.28
N ASN A 139 -4.24 -4.39 13.74
CA ASN A 139 -4.92 -3.15 14.10
C ASN A 139 -4.37 -2.64 15.44
N THR A 140 -3.89 -1.40 15.43
CA THR A 140 -3.46 -0.71 16.66
C THR A 140 -4.65 -0.36 17.55
N PRO A 141 -4.44 -0.08 18.86
CA PRO A 141 -5.51 0.37 19.74
C PRO A 141 -6.25 1.60 19.20
N ASN A 142 -7.58 1.64 19.38
CA ASN A 142 -8.41 2.75 18.92
C ASN A 142 -8.15 4.00 19.77
N GLN A 143 -7.91 5.14 19.14
CA GLN A 143 -7.74 6.45 19.80
C GLN A 143 -8.99 7.32 19.76
N ASN A 144 -10.11 6.77 19.29
CA ASN A 144 -11.42 7.42 19.22
C ASN A 144 -11.44 8.68 18.34
N ARG A 145 -10.70 8.66 17.22
CA ARG A 145 -10.67 9.80 16.29
C ARG A 145 -11.91 9.86 15.40
N GLY A 146 -12.31 11.09 15.11
CA GLY A 146 -13.47 11.38 14.26
C GLY A 146 -14.81 11.24 14.99
N LYS A 147 -15.89 11.66 14.34
CA LYS A 147 -17.23 11.61 14.92
C LYS A 147 -17.78 10.19 14.95
N THR A 148 -18.78 9.96 15.80
CA THR A 148 -19.51 8.69 15.83
C THR A 148 -20.55 8.63 14.73
N ASP A 149 -20.56 7.55 13.97
CA ASP A 149 -21.43 7.37 12.81
C ASP A 149 -21.73 5.90 12.52
N LYS A 150 -22.46 5.62 11.44
CA LYS A 150 -22.77 4.29 10.91
C LYS A 150 -22.43 4.23 9.42
N TRP A 151 -21.60 3.26 9.05
CA TRP A 151 -21.18 3.08 7.67
C TRP A 151 -21.42 1.64 7.23
N ARG A 152 -21.72 1.48 5.94
CA ARG A 152 -21.87 0.18 5.31
C ARG A 152 -21.08 0.11 4.02
N GLY A 153 -20.66 -1.08 3.64
CA GLY A 153 -20.03 -1.31 2.34
C GLY A 153 -20.28 -2.70 1.79
N SER A 154 -20.23 -2.81 0.46
CA SER A 154 -20.45 -4.06 -0.26
C SER A 154 -19.83 -4.03 -1.66
N PHE A 155 -18.93 -4.99 -1.93
CA PHE A 155 -18.20 -5.22 -3.18
C PHE A 155 -17.42 -4.04 -3.80
N GLU A 156 -17.41 -2.90 -3.14
CA GLU A 156 -16.59 -1.73 -3.48
C GLU A 156 -15.14 -1.88 -3.02
N LYS A 157 -14.24 -1.06 -3.58
CA LYS A 157 -12.84 -1.03 -3.18
C LYS A 157 -12.70 -0.51 -1.76
N LEU A 158 -11.89 -1.19 -0.95
CA LEU A 158 -11.65 -0.77 0.42
C LEU A 158 -10.97 0.60 0.48
N SER A 159 -9.99 0.87 -0.40
CA SER A 159 -9.31 2.18 -0.48
C SER A 159 -10.30 3.33 -0.61
N ASP A 160 -11.30 3.18 -1.48
CA ASP A 160 -12.25 4.23 -1.83
C ASP A 160 -13.21 4.48 -0.65
N LYS A 161 -13.65 3.41 0.03
CA LYS A 161 -14.45 3.53 1.26
C LYS A 161 -13.70 4.24 2.38
N LEU A 162 -12.41 3.94 2.55
CA LEU A 162 -11.58 4.56 3.58
C LEU A 162 -11.36 6.06 3.29
N GLU A 163 -11.16 6.43 2.02
CA GLU A 163 -11.08 7.82 1.58
C GLU A 163 -12.40 8.57 1.82
N GLU A 164 -13.53 7.93 1.50
CA GLU A 164 -14.87 8.48 1.72
C GLU A 164 -15.12 8.77 3.21
N ILE A 165 -14.82 7.82 4.10
CA ILE A 165 -14.96 8.01 5.55
C ILE A 165 -14.01 9.09 6.07
N GLY A 166 -12.77 9.11 5.58
CA GLY A 166 -11.74 10.04 6.03
C GLY A 166 -12.02 11.49 5.64
N THR A 167 -12.65 11.72 4.48
CA THR A 167 -13.04 13.05 3.99
C THR A 167 -14.37 13.54 4.57
N TYR A 168 -15.13 12.66 5.22
CA TYR A 168 -16.41 13.00 5.83
C TYR A 168 -16.21 13.81 7.13
N SER A 169 -16.59 15.10 7.10
CA SER A 169 -16.58 16.01 8.26
C SER A 169 -17.89 15.92 9.04
#